data_AF-A0AA43ZU21-F1
#
_entry.id   AF-A0AA43ZU21-F1
#
_cell.length_a   1.000
_cell.length_b   1.000
_cell.length_c   1.000
_cell.angle_alpha   90.00
_cell.angle_beta   90.00
_cell.angle_gamma   90.00
#
_symmetry.space_group_name_H-M   'P 1'
#
loop_
_entity.id
_entity.type
_entity.pdbx_description
1 polymer ?
#
loop_
_entity_poly.entity_id
_entity_poly.type
_entity_poly.pdbx_seq_one_letter_code
_entity_poly.pdbx_strand_id
1 'polypeptide(L)'
;MLDKLKDTDENKVELIHCESTPENHTGEIRETKPTHILIIDAVEIDEKPGTIINIKKEEIDSFNISTHSMPISFLITFLEKTMNTKILTIGIQPKQMNLTNTISQPVTEAMDELVLLIKNNL
;
A
#
# COMPACT_ATOMS: atom_id res chain seq x y z
N MET A 1 3.32 9.77 3.45
CA MET A 1 3.69 9.33 2.09
C MET A 1 2.87 10.06 1.05
N LEU A 2 1.54 9.98 1.09
CA LEU A 2 0.66 10.62 0.11
C LEU A 2 0.95 12.11 -0.08
N ASP A 3 1.20 12.85 0.99
CA ASP A 3 1.58 14.27 0.89
C ASP A 3 2.80 14.53 -0.01
N LYS A 4 3.74 13.60 -0.04
CA LYS A 4 4.95 13.68 -0.89
C LYS A 4 4.70 13.24 -2.34
N LEU A 5 3.54 12.66 -2.62
CA LEU A 5 3.09 12.28 -3.96
C LEU A 5 2.05 13.26 -4.54
N LYS A 6 1.56 14.24 -3.77
CA LYS A 6 0.53 15.21 -4.20
C LYS A 6 0.95 16.11 -5.37
N ASP A 7 2.25 16.31 -5.58
CA ASP A 7 2.82 17.10 -6.67
C ASP A 7 3.01 16.29 -7.97
N THR A 8 2.58 15.03 -7.97
CA THR A 8 2.65 14.16 -9.15
C THR A 8 1.49 14.46 -10.10
N ASP A 9 1.67 14.20 -11.40
CA ASP A 9 0.63 14.44 -12.41
C ASP A 9 -0.67 13.68 -12.10
N GLU A 10 -1.72 14.42 -11.77
CA GLU A 10 -3.05 13.92 -11.43
C GLU A 10 -3.72 13.15 -12.58
N ASN A 11 -3.26 13.35 -13.83
CA ASN A 11 -3.73 12.56 -14.98
C ASN A 11 -3.10 11.16 -15.05
N LYS A 12 -2.03 10.92 -14.27
CA LYS A 12 -1.29 9.65 -14.25
C LYS A 12 -1.51 8.84 -12.98
N VAL A 13 -1.75 9.51 -11.85
CA VAL A 13 -1.87 8.86 -10.53
C VAL A 13 -3.04 9.42 -9.75
N GLU A 14 -3.84 8.50 -9.21
CA GLU A 14 -4.84 8.80 -8.21
C GLU A 14 -4.40 8.26 -6.85
N LEU A 15 -4.44 9.11 -5.83
CA LEU A 15 -3.97 8.81 -4.47
C LEU A 15 -5.18 8.62 -3.56
N ILE A 16 -5.40 7.40 -3.09
CA ILE A 16 -6.54 7.05 -2.22
C ILE A 16 -6.02 6.72 -0.81
N HIS A 17 -6.53 7.43 0.20
CA HIS A 17 -6.17 7.20 1.59
C HIS A 17 -7.21 6.29 2.26
N CYS A 18 -6.88 5.00 2.36
CA CYS A 18 -7.79 3.96 2.84
C CYS A 18 -7.83 3.79 4.37
N GLU A 19 -6.86 4.39 5.09
CA GLU A 19 -6.66 4.18 6.52
C GLU A 19 -6.71 2.70 6.92
N SER A 20 -7.69 2.29 7.73
CA SER A 20 -7.87 0.92 8.20
C SER A 20 -8.97 0.14 7.45
N THR A 21 -9.66 0.75 6.48
CA THR A 21 -10.81 0.16 5.79
C THR A 21 -10.72 0.29 4.26
N PRO A 22 -9.70 -0.32 3.60
CA PRO A 22 -9.54 -0.24 2.15
C PRO A 22 -10.71 -0.86 1.37
N GLU A 23 -11.50 -1.74 1.98
CA GLU A 23 -12.72 -2.31 1.41
C GLU A 23 -13.79 -1.27 1.08
N ASN A 24 -13.82 -0.16 1.81
CA ASN A 24 -14.79 0.93 1.62
C ASN A 24 -14.50 1.78 0.37
N HIS A 25 -13.30 1.66 -0.21
CA HIS A 25 -12.86 2.46 -1.35
C HIS A 25 -12.97 1.72 -2.69
N THR A 26 -13.52 0.51 -2.71
CA THR A 26 -13.63 -0.29 -3.94
C THR A 26 -14.42 0.38 -5.06
N GLY A 27 -15.44 1.18 -4.73
CA GLY A 27 -16.20 1.97 -5.70
C GLY A 27 -15.32 3.04 -6.36
N GLU A 28 -14.70 3.88 -5.52
CA GLU A 28 -13.76 4.93 -5.93
C GLU A 28 -12.66 4.37 -6.83
N ILE A 29 -11.93 3.33 -6.39
CA ILE A 29 -10.88 2.67 -7.15
C ILE A 29 -11.35 2.21 -8.55
N ARG A 30 -12.59 1.71 -8.65
CA ARG A 30 -13.13 1.20 -9.92
C ARG A 30 -13.51 2.31 -10.88
N GLU A 31 -13.94 3.46 -10.38
CA GLU A 31 -14.32 4.62 -11.19
C GLU A 31 -13.11 5.22 -11.90
N THR A 32 -11.91 5.15 -11.29
CA THR A 32 -10.65 5.64 -11.85
C THR A 32 -10.17 4.83 -13.08
N LYS A 33 -10.68 3.61 -13.25
CA LYS A 33 -10.29 2.65 -14.32
C LYS A 33 -8.76 2.50 -14.47
N PRO A 34 -8.04 2.17 -13.38
CA PRO A 34 -6.60 2.16 -13.36
C PRO A 34 -6.04 0.98 -14.16
N THR A 35 -4.93 1.21 -14.86
CA THR A 35 -4.16 0.13 -15.49
C THR A 35 -3.36 -0.67 -14.46
N HIS A 36 -2.97 -0.03 -13.36
CA HIS A 36 -2.19 -0.60 -12.27
C HIS A 36 -2.70 -0.06 -10.92
N ILE A 37 -2.69 -0.91 -9.89
CA ILE A 37 -2.97 -0.54 -8.51
C ILE A 37 -1.74 -0.86 -7.67
N LEU A 38 -1.29 0.11 -6.89
CA LEU A 38 -0.23 -0.06 -5.91
C LEU A 38 -0.81 0.04 -4.50
N ILE A 39 -0.84 -1.07 -3.79
CA ILE A 39 -1.25 -1.11 -2.38
C ILE A 39 0.01 -1.02 -1.53
N ILE A 40 0.05 -0.09 -0.59
CA ILE A 40 1.20 0.10 0.31
C ILE A 40 0.70 0.04 1.74
N ASP A 41 1.25 -0.87 2.54
CA ASP A 41 0.83 -1.06 3.93
C ASP A 41 2.01 -1.37 4.85
N ALA A 42 1.82 -1.15 6.14
CA ALA A 42 2.73 -1.61 7.17
C ALA A 42 2.53 -3.13 7.39
N VAL A 43 3.62 -3.88 7.37
CA VAL A 43 3.59 -5.35 7.52
C VAL A 43 4.62 -5.81 8.52
N GLU A 44 4.24 -6.67 9.45
CA GLU A 44 5.17 -7.28 10.40
C GLU A 44 5.69 -8.61 9.85
N ILE A 45 6.98 -8.64 9.53
CA ILE A 45 7.70 -9.76 8.89
C ILE A 45 8.98 -10.15 9.64
N ASP A 46 9.12 -9.69 10.89
CA ASP A 46 10.29 -9.93 11.77
C ASP A 46 11.65 -9.50 11.16
N GLU A 47 11.63 -8.49 10.27
CA GLU A 47 12.83 -7.91 9.65
C GLU A 47 13.24 -6.58 10.29
N LYS A 48 14.32 -5.99 9.77
CA LYS A 48 14.74 -4.63 10.19
C LYS A 48 13.64 -3.59 9.89
N PRO A 49 13.40 -2.62 10.79
CA PRO A 49 12.50 -1.51 10.51
C PRO A 49 12.90 -0.77 9.23
N GLY A 50 11.91 -0.44 8.39
CA GLY A 50 12.13 0.16 7.08
C GLY A 50 12.39 -0.84 5.95
N THR A 51 12.49 -2.14 6.22
CA THR A 51 12.59 -3.14 5.15
C THR A 51 11.35 -3.07 4.25
N ILE A 52 11.58 -2.88 2.94
CA ILE A 52 10.55 -2.85 1.91
C ILE A 52 10.46 -4.25 1.29
N ILE A 53 9.26 -4.80 1.19
CA ILE A 53 9.02 -6.07 0.50
C ILE A 53 7.91 -5.96 -0.54
N ASN A 54 8.04 -6.71 -1.62
CA ASN A 54 6.92 -7.01 -2.50
C ASN A 54 6.20 -8.24 -1.95
N ILE A 55 4.94 -8.08 -1.56
CA ILE A 55 4.12 -9.15 -0.98
C ILE A 55 3.38 -9.83 -2.12
N LYS A 56 3.69 -11.10 -2.37
CA LYS A 56 2.89 -11.87 -3.34
C LYS A 56 1.54 -12.19 -2.73
N LYS A 57 0.51 -12.26 -3.59
CA LYS A 57 -0.86 -12.56 -3.20
C LYS A 57 -0.97 -13.81 -2.32
N GLU A 58 -0.19 -14.85 -2.62
CA GLU A 58 -0.20 -16.11 -1.89
C GLU A 58 0.44 -16.01 -0.50
N GLU A 59 1.28 -15.01 -0.28
CA GLU A 59 2.01 -14.78 0.98
C GLU A 59 1.27 -13.79 1.89
N ILE A 60 0.30 -13.04 1.35
CA ILE A 60 -0.49 -12.02 2.08
C ILE A 60 -1.09 -12.58 3.37
N ASP A 61 -1.73 -13.75 3.30
CA ASP A 61 -2.40 -14.36 4.46
C ASP A 61 -1.40 -14.93 5.49
N SER A 62 -0.11 -15.03 5.13
CA SER A 62 0.96 -15.49 6.03
C SER A 62 1.58 -14.35 6.84
N PHE A 63 1.28 -13.10 6.49
CA PHE A 63 1.79 -11.92 7.18
C PHE A 63 0.73 -11.32 8.12
N ASN A 64 1.17 -10.82 9.27
CA ASN A 64 0.35 -9.98 10.13
C ASN A 64 0.24 -8.58 9.50
N ILE A 65 -0.58 -8.47 8.45
CA ILE A 65 -0.94 -7.21 7.84
C ILE A 65 -1.91 -6.50 8.79
N SER A 66 -1.56 -5.26 9.16
CA SER A 66 -2.17 -4.52 10.26
C SER A 66 -3.71 -4.46 10.20
N THR A 67 -4.38 -4.75 11.32
CA THR A 67 -5.71 -4.23 11.75
C THR A 67 -6.88 -4.20 10.75
N HIS A 68 -6.86 -4.91 9.64
CA HIS A 68 -8.04 -5.02 8.78
C HIS A 68 -9.02 -6.06 9.33
N SER A 69 -10.29 -5.70 9.43
CA SER A 69 -11.37 -6.63 9.79
C SER A 69 -11.60 -7.69 8.70
N MET A 70 -11.23 -7.37 7.45
CA MET A 70 -11.23 -8.26 6.29
C MET A 70 -9.79 -8.43 5.78
N PRO A 71 -9.31 -9.67 5.54
CA PRO A 71 -7.96 -9.88 5.01
C PRO A 71 -7.80 -9.17 3.66
N ILE A 72 -6.70 -8.42 3.50
CA ILE A 72 -6.43 -7.63 2.28
C ILE A 72 -6.38 -8.52 1.01
N SER A 73 -6.10 -9.82 1.15
CA SER A 73 -6.17 -10.83 0.10
C SER A 73 -7.56 -10.93 -0.56
N PHE A 74 -8.64 -10.77 0.22
CA PHE A 74 -10.00 -10.73 -0.30
C PHE A 74 -10.24 -9.48 -1.16
N LEU A 75 -9.77 -8.31 -0.69
CA LEU A 75 -9.88 -7.06 -1.44
C LEU A 75 -9.15 -7.17 -2.79
N ILE A 76 -7.91 -7.66 -2.76
CA ILE A 76 -7.10 -7.84 -3.97
C ILE A 76 -7.80 -8.80 -4.94
N THR A 77 -8.29 -9.93 -4.43
CA THR A 77 -9.04 -10.91 -5.24
C THR A 77 -10.31 -10.30 -5.84
N PHE A 78 -11.02 -9.46 -5.09
CA PHE A 78 -12.21 -8.77 -5.58
C PHE A 78 -11.87 -7.80 -6.71
N LEU A 79 -10.84 -6.97 -6.53
CA LEU A 79 -10.40 -6.00 -7.54
C LEU A 79 -9.93 -6.69 -8.81
N GLU A 80 -9.11 -7.74 -8.72
CA GLU A 80 -8.66 -8.54 -9.87
C GLU A 80 -9.81 -9.19 -10.65
N LYS A 81 -10.88 -9.62 -9.95
CA LYS A 81 -12.05 -10.24 -10.58
C LYS A 81 -13.00 -9.23 -11.22
N THR A 82 -13.00 -7.99 -10.73
CA THR A 82 -13.94 -6.96 -11.18
C THR A 82 -13.32 -5.97 -12.15
N MET A 83 -11.99 -5.98 -12.30
CA MET A 83 -11.22 -5.03 -13.10
C MET A 83 -10.09 -5.76 -13.83
N ASN A 84 -9.82 -5.36 -15.07
CA ASN A 84 -8.63 -5.82 -15.80
C ASN A 84 -7.43 -4.93 -15.45
N THR A 85 -6.94 -5.05 -14.21
CA THR A 85 -5.87 -4.21 -13.66
C THR A 85 -4.76 -5.06 -13.06
N LYS A 86 -3.53 -4.58 -13.08
CA LYS A 86 -2.40 -5.25 -12.42
C LYS A 86 -2.24 -4.71 -11.01
N ILE A 87 -2.18 -5.59 -10.02
CA ILE A 87 -2.06 -5.17 -8.62
C ILE A 87 -0.67 -5.54 -8.10
N LEU A 88 -0.02 -4.59 -7.44
CA LEU A 88 1.22 -4.77 -6.70
C LEU A 88 0.99 -4.41 -5.24
N THR A 89 1.47 -5.24 -4.32
CA THR A 89 1.35 -5.01 -2.89
C THR A 89 2.75 -4.83 -2.29
N ILE A 90 2.99 -3.67 -1.70
CA ILE A 90 4.25 -3.31 -1.06
C ILE A 90 4.05 -3.22 0.44
N GLY A 91 4.88 -3.96 1.17
CA GLY A 91 4.94 -3.93 2.62
C GLY A 91 6.14 -3.11 3.09
N ILE A 92 5.96 -2.36 4.17
CA ILE A 92 7.09 -1.73 4.91
C ILE A 92 7.09 -2.26 6.34
N GLN A 93 8.21 -2.83 6.78
CA GLN A 93 8.39 -3.28 8.16
C GLN A 93 8.38 -2.07 9.12
N PRO A 94 7.41 -1.96 10.04
CA PRO A 94 7.42 -0.90 11.04
C PRO A 94 8.44 -1.19 12.13
N LYS A 95 8.87 -0.14 12.86
CA LYS A 95 9.68 -0.33 14.07
C LYS A 95 8.87 -0.90 15.23
N GLN A 96 7.62 -0.45 15.36
CA GLN A 96 6.67 -0.88 16.37
C GLN A 96 5.26 -0.70 15.80
N MET A 97 4.34 -1.61 16.14
CA MET A 97 2.92 -1.58 15.76
C MET A 97 2.03 -0.82 16.76
N ASN A 98 2.63 -0.06 17.68
CA ASN A 98 1.90 0.69 18.69
C ASN A 98 1.25 1.95 18.10
N LEU A 99 0.08 2.33 18.64
CA LEU A 99 -0.64 3.58 18.35
C LEU A 99 0.17 4.80 18.84
N THR A 100 1.31 5.05 18.22
CA THR A 100 2.10 6.26 18.38
C THR A 100 2.00 7.04 17.08
N ASN A 101 1.80 8.35 17.15
CA ASN A 101 1.70 9.20 15.96
C ASN A 101 3.07 9.46 15.29
N THR A 102 4.09 8.67 15.61
CA THR A 102 5.48 8.95 15.23
C THR A 102 6.03 7.82 14.38
N ILE A 103 6.18 8.09 13.08
CA ILE A 103 6.86 7.19 12.17
C ILE A 103 8.37 7.22 12.48
N SER A 104 8.96 6.03 12.63
CA SER A 104 10.39 5.92 12.91
C SER A 104 11.24 6.33 11.69
N GLN A 105 12.45 6.86 11.93
CA GLN A 105 13.36 7.29 10.87
C GLN A 105 13.58 6.23 9.76
N PRO A 106 13.84 4.94 10.05
CA PRO A 106 14.04 3.95 8.99
C PRO A 106 12.81 3.77 8.09
N VAL A 107 11.60 3.88 8.66
CA VAL A 107 10.35 3.79 7.90
C VAL A 107 10.15 5.04 7.04
N THR A 108 10.47 6.22 7.57
CA THR A 108 10.43 7.46 6.79
C THR A 108 11.39 7.43 5.60
N GLU A 109 12.61 6.92 5.79
CA GLU A 109 13.60 6.76 4.72
C GLU A 109 13.11 5.79 3.64
N ALA A 110 12.53 4.65 4.04
CA ALA A 110 11.93 3.68 3.13
C ALA A 110 10.74 4.27 2.34
N MET A 111 9.87 5.04 2.99
CA MET A 111 8.79 5.76 2.31
C MET A 111 9.33 6.74 1.28
N ASP A 112 10.44 7.43 1.57
CA ASP A 112 11.06 8.39 0.67
C ASP A 112 11.69 7.71 -0.55
N GLU A 113 12.31 6.55 -0.34
CA GLU A 113 12.79 5.71 -1.44
C GLU A 113 11.63 5.28 -2.35
N LEU A 114 10.52 4.80 -1.78
CA LEU A 114 9.34 4.41 -2.56
C LEU A 114 8.74 5.60 -3.33
N VAL A 115 8.65 6.78 -2.71
CA VAL A 115 8.15 7.99 -3.39
C VAL A 115 9.02 8.33 -4.61
N LEU A 116 10.34 8.28 -4.47
CA LEU A 116 11.26 8.54 -5.58
C LEU A 116 11.11 7.49 -6.68
N LEU A 117 10.98 6.21 -6.32
CA LEU A 117 10.78 5.13 -7.29
C LEU A 117 9.48 5.30 -8.07
N ILE A 118 8.38 5.62 -7.37
CA ILE A 118 7.08 5.89 -7.99
C ILE A 118 7.23 7.06 -8.96
N LYS A 119 7.76 8.21 -8.52
CA LYS A 119 7.91 9.40 -9.37
C LYS A 119 8.75 9.16 -10.63
N ASN A 120 9.77 8.31 -10.55
CA ASN A 120 10.63 8.01 -11.70
C ASN A 120 9.98 7.07 -12.74
N ASN A 121 8.87 6.41 -12.40
CA ASN A 121 8.20 5.42 -13.27
C ASN A 121 6.81 5.88 -13.75
N LEU A 122 6.49 7.17 -13.60
CA LEU A 122 5.23 7.78 -14.03
C LEU A 122 5.39 8.60 -15.30
#